data_AF-A0A3N5ZG54-F1
#
_entry.id   AF-A0A3N5ZG54-F1
#
_cell.length_a   1.000
_cell.length_b   1.000
_cell.length_c   1.000
_cell.angle_alpha   90.00
_cell.angle_beta   90.00
_cell.angle_gamma   90.00
#
_symmetry.space_group_name_H-M   'P 1'
#
loop_
_entity.id
_entity.type
_entity.pdbx_description
1 polymer ?
#
loop_
_entity_poly.entity_id
_entity_poly.type
_entity_poly.pdbx_seq_one_letter_code
_entity_poly.pdbx_strand_id
1 'polypeptide(L)'
;KMFVKVYVGGLYLEKKSNDANAVVQADAGKRIVLQFVRDVSRDQMTEAFDESLKANGAGKAAALKNEIAQFLGALEPLKTGQQFVVTYVPGTGTTVAVAGKDKVTIPGLPFGQLVFSMWLGPKPPNGDLKKGLLGQS
;
A
#
# COMPACT_ATOMS: atom_id res chain seq x y z
N LYS A 1 16.78 -15.93 -8.99
CA LYS A 1 15.35 -15.57 -8.83
C LYS A 1 15.00 -14.67 -10.00
N MET A 2 14.11 -15.08 -10.91
CA MET A 2 13.67 -14.18 -12.00
C MET A 2 12.92 -13.01 -11.39
N PHE A 3 13.46 -11.80 -11.53
CA PHE A 3 12.83 -10.56 -11.09
C PHE A 3 11.88 -10.07 -12.17
N VAL A 4 10.64 -10.58 -12.16
CA VAL A 4 9.60 -10.02 -13.02
C VAL A 4 9.14 -8.71 -12.40
N LYS A 5 9.41 -7.58 -13.07
CA LYS A 5 8.90 -6.26 -12.64
C LYS A 5 7.37 -6.30 -12.72
N VAL A 6 6.71 -6.13 -11.58
CA VAL A 6 5.24 -6.10 -11.51
C VAL A 6 4.72 -4.67 -11.65
N TYR A 7 5.35 -3.75 -10.93
CA TYR A 7 5.07 -2.32 -10.96
C TYR A 7 6.31 -1.52 -10.58
N VAL A 8 6.27 -0.22 -10.85
CA VAL A 8 7.14 0.79 -10.23
C VAL A 8 6.33 1.60 -9.22
N GLY A 9 6.97 2.06 -8.14
CA GLY A 9 6.27 2.74 -7.04
C GLY A 9 6.83 4.14 -6.77
N GLY A 10 5.95 5.06 -6.41
CA GLY A 10 6.29 6.39 -5.89
C GLY A 10 5.60 6.64 -4.55
N LEU A 11 6.33 7.25 -3.61
CA LEU A 11 5.82 7.70 -2.32
C LEU A 11 5.82 9.23 -2.28
N TYR A 12 4.68 9.81 -1.92
CA TYR A 12 4.48 11.25 -1.77
C TYR A 12 4.16 11.56 -0.32
N LEU A 13 4.89 12.53 0.24
CA LEU A 13 4.81 12.95 1.63
C LEU A 13 4.77 14.48 1.68
N GLU A 14 4.04 15.03 2.66
CA GLU A 14 4.08 16.47 2.93
C GLU A 14 5.48 16.95 3.32
N LYS A 15 6.20 16.14 4.09
CA LYS A 15 7.60 16.37 4.47
C LYS A 15 8.44 15.18 4.04
N LYS A 16 9.55 15.45 3.34
CA LYS A 16 10.53 14.42 2.98
C LYS A 16 11.01 13.68 4.22
N SER A 17 10.96 12.36 4.17
CA SER A 17 11.50 11.47 5.19
C SER A 17 12.05 10.21 4.55
N ASN A 18 13.20 9.76 5.03
CA ASN A 18 13.77 8.46 4.71
C ASN A 18 13.57 7.44 5.84
N ASP A 19 12.92 7.83 6.94
CA ASP A 19 12.56 6.96 8.05
C ASP A 19 11.21 6.31 7.78
N ALA A 20 11.25 5.03 7.44
CA ALA A 20 10.08 4.22 7.13
C ALA A 20 9.06 4.18 8.27
N ASN A 21 9.52 4.05 9.51
CA ASN A 21 8.62 3.95 10.66
C ASN A 21 7.97 5.29 10.94
N ALA A 22 8.74 6.39 10.87
CA ALA A 22 8.17 7.73 11.00
C ALA A 22 7.07 7.99 9.95
N VAL A 23 7.30 7.60 8.70
CA VAL A 23 6.30 7.72 7.62
C VAL A 23 5.04 6.90 7.91
N VAL A 24 5.21 5.65 8.35
CA VAL A 24 4.08 4.78 8.66
C VAL A 24 3.25 5.34 9.81
N GLN A 25 3.89 5.74 10.92
CA GLN A 25 3.20 6.18 12.14
C GLN A 25 2.58 7.58 12.02
N ALA A 26 3.06 8.42 11.11
CA ALA A 26 2.63 9.81 10.99
C ALA A 26 1.13 9.96 10.69
N ASP A 27 0.46 10.79 11.49
CA ASP A 27 -0.86 11.34 11.20
C ASP A 27 -0.72 12.57 10.29
N ALA A 28 -0.27 12.32 9.06
CA ALA A 28 -0.03 13.35 8.04
C ALA A 28 -0.36 12.78 6.66
N GLY A 29 -0.67 13.67 5.71
CA GLY A 29 -0.97 13.30 4.33
C GLY A 29 0.15 12.48 3.70
N LYS A 30 -0.19 11.29 3.17
CA LYS A 30 0.76 10.40 2.50
C LYS A 30 0.08 9.60 1.39
N ARG A 31 0.80 9.35 0.29
CA ARG A 31 0.28 8.64 -0.87
C ARG A 31 1.32 7.71 -1.48
N ILE A 32 0.91 6.49 -1.80
CA ILE A 32 1.66 5.56 -2.64
C ILE A 32 0.95 5.42 -3.98
N VAL A 33 1.70 5.52 -5.07
CA VAL A 33 1.24 5.26 -6.43
C VAL A 33 2.06 4.11 -6.99
N LEU A 34 1.39 3.02 -7.38
CA LEU A 34 2.00 1.89 -8.06
C LEU A 34 1.55 1.88 -9.52
N GLN A 35 2.50 2.00 -10.43
CA GLN A 35 2.29 1.96 -11.88
C GLN A 35 2.62 0.56 -12.38
N PHE A 36 1.60 -0.19 -12.82
CA PHE A 36 1.76 -1.57 -13.24
C PHE A 36 2.39 -1.65 -14.63
N VAL A 37 3.40 -2.52 -14.76
CA VAL A 37 4.15 -2.77 -16.02
C VAL A 37 3.84 -4.13 -16.62
N ARG A 38 2.88 -4.84 -16.02
CA ARG A 38 2.28 -6.08 -16.53
C ARG A 38 0.86 -6.20 -16.01
N ASP A 39 0.10 -7.10 -16.61
CA ASP A 39 -1.22 -7.48 -16.14
C ASP A 39 -1.14 -8.30 -14.84
N VAL A 40 -2.05 -8.02 -13.92
CA VAL A 40 -2.20 -8.74 -12.64
C VAL A 40 -3.68 -8.98 -12.37
N SER A 41 -4.04 -10.24 -12.09
CA SER A 41 -5.42 -10.60 -11.78
C SER A 41 -5.83 -10.13 -10.38
N ARG A 42 -7.14 -10.07 -10.12
CA ARG A 42 -7.65 -9.78 -8.78
C ARG A 42 -7.16 -10.80 -7.75
N ASP A 43 -7.08 -12.07 -8.13
CA ASP A 43 -6.64 -13.13 -7.22
C ASP A 43 -5.17 -12.97 -6.85
N GLN A 44 -4.31 -12.64 -7.83
CA GLN A 44 -2.90 -12.35 -7.58
C GLN A 44 -2.71 -11.12 -6.66
N MET A 45 -3.52 -10.08 -6.84
CA MET A 45 -3.53 -8.91 -5.95
C MET A 45 -3.94 -9.30 -4.53
N THR A 46 -5.02 -10.08 -4.41
CA THR A 46 -5.58 -10.52 -3.11
C THR A 46 -4.56 -11.36 -2.36
N GLU A 47 -3.97 -12.36 -3.01
CA GLU A 47 -2.93 -13.22 -2.44
C GLU A 47 -1.71 -12.40 -1.97
N ALA A 48 -1.20 -11.50 -2.81
CA ALA A 48 -0.05 -10.68 -2.47
C ALA A 48 -0.32 -9.76 -1.27
N PHE A 49 -1.53 -9.17 -1.18
CA PHE A 49 -1.90 -8.34 -0.05
C PHE A 49 -2.15 -9.15 1.23
N ASP A 50 -2.78 -10.32 1.13
CA ASP A 50 -2.96 -11.22 2.28
C ASP A 50 -1.62 -11.67 2.87
N GLU A 51 -0.66 -12.05 2.02
CA GLU A 51 0.71 -12.38 2.45
C GLU A 51 1.37 -11.18 3.15
N SER A 52 1.25 -10.00 2.56
CA SER A 52 1.83 -8.77 3.12
C SER A 52 1.20 -8.39 4.46
N LEU A 53 -0.12 -8.54 4.60
CA LEU A 53 -0.85 -8.31 5.85
C LEU A 53 -0.43 -9.29 6.94
N LYS A 54 -0.23 -10.57 6.61
CA LYS A 54 0.31 -11.56 7.56
C LYS A 54 1.75 -11.21 7.96
N ALA A 55 2.54 -10.71 7.01
CA ALA A 55 3.96 -10.40 7.21
C ALA A 55 4.22 -9.10 7.98
N ASN A 56 3.37 -8.08 7.82
CA ASN A 56 3.58 -6.73 8.35
C ASN A 56 2.47 -6.24 9.31
N GLY A 57 1.39 -7.02 9.48
CA GLY A 57 0.21 -6.64 10.27
C GLY A 57 0.30 -6.89 11.78
N ALA A 58 1.46 -7.37 12.27
CA ALA A 58 1.88 -7.55 13.68
C ALA A 58 0.82 -7.20 14.76
N GLY A 59 -0.18 -8.06 14.93
CA GLY A 59 -1.20 -7.93 15.99
C GLY A 59 -2.35 -6.95 15.72
N LYS A 60 -2.22 -6.03 14.75
CA LYS A 60 -3.29 -5.10 14.36
C LYS A 60 -4.34 -5.76 13.46
N ALA A 61 -3.96 -6.79 12.72
CA ALA A 61 -4.84 -7.44 11.74
C ALA A 61 -6.14 -8.01 12.36
N ALA A 62 -6.07 -8.50 13.61
CA ALA A 62 -7.26 -8.99 14.31
C ALA A 62 -8.26 -7.87 14.64
N ALA A 63 -7.75 -6.71 15.09
CA ALA A 63 -8.56 -5.55 15.43
C ALA A 63 -9.12 -4.82 14.19
N LEU A 64 -8.48 -5.00 13.03
CA LEU A 64 -8.84 -4.35 11.76
C LEU A 64 -9.47 -5.30 10.75
N LYS A 65 -10.10 -6.38 11.21
CA LYS A 65 -10.63 -7.44 10.34
C LYS A 65 -11.66 -6.91 9.33
N ASN A 66 -12.53 -5.99 9.76
CA ASN A 66 -13.58 -5.44 8.90
C ASN A 66 -13.00 -4.50 7.83
N GLU A 67 -12.01 -3.69 8.22
CA GLU A 67 -11.27 -2.78 7.35
C GLU A 67 -10.46 -3.55 6.31
N ILE A 68 -9.79 -4.63 6.74
CA ILE A 68 -9.07 -5.53 5.83
C ILE A 68 -10.06 -6.17 4.84
N ALA A 69 -11.23 -6.64 5.30
CA ALA A 69 -12.22 -7.22 4.41
C ALA A 69 -12.75 -6.20 3.38
N GLN A 70 -13.00 -4.95 3.79
CA GLN A 70 -13.37 -3.87 2.88
C GLN A 70 -12.27 -3.57 1.85
N PHE A 71 -11.02 -3.52 2.29
CA PHE A 71 -9.86 -3.32 1.44
C PHE A 71 -9.71 -4.41 0.38
N LEU A 72 -9.72 -5.68 0.79
CA LEU A 72 -9.62 -6.82 -0.13
C LEU A 72 -10.84 -6.93 -1.05
N GLY A 73 -12.03 -6.57 -0.56
CA GLY A 73 -13.26 -6.50 -1.35
C GLY A 73 -13.19 -5.47 -2.48
N ALA A 74 -12.51 -4.35 -2.26
CA ALA A 74 -12.34 -3.26 -3.21
C ALA A 74 -11.29 -3.52 -4.31
N LEU A 75 -10.56 -4.63 -4.24
CA LEU A 75 -9.54 -4.98 -5.24
C LEU A 75 -10.18 -5.36 -6.58
N GLU A 76 -9.57 -4.87 -7.65
CA GLU A 76 -9.91 -5.17 -9.04
C GLU A 76 -8.63 -5.59 -9.80
N PRO A 77 -8.76 -6.32 -10.92
CA PRO A 77 -7.61 -6.63 -11.75
C PRO A 77 -6.97 -5.35 -12.31
N LEU A 78 -5.66 -5.38 -12.51
CA LEU A 78 -4.90 -4.28 -13.09
C LEU A 78 -4.24 -4.70 -14.39
N LYS A 79 -4.28 -3.80 -15.36
CA LYS A 79 -3.62 -3.94 -16.65
C LYS A 79 -2.33 -3.14 -16.68
N THR A 80 -1.46 -3.53 -17.60
CA THR A 80 -0.27 -2.74 -17.94
C THR A 80 -0.65 -1.29 -18.21
N GLY A 81 0.05 -0.34 -17.59
CA GLY A 81 -0.26 1.08 -17.73
C GLY A 81 -1.28 1.61 -16.71
N GLN A 82 -1.97 0.76 -15.95
CA GLN A 82 -2.89 1.20 -14.90
C GLN A 82 -2.19 1.39 -13.55
N GLN A 83 -2.89 2.10 -12.66
CA GLN A 83 -2.38 2.42 -11.34
C GLN A 83 -3.21 1.81 -10.22
N PHE A 84 -2.51 1.37 -9.18
CA PHE A 84 -3.05 1.17 -7.84
C PHE A 84 -2.56 2.30 -6.94
N VAL A 85 -3.48 3.00 -6.28
CA VAL A 85 -3.14 4.17 -5.47
C VAL A 85 -3.73 4.01 -4.07
N VAL A 86 -2.91 4.31 -3.07
CA VAL A 86 -3.35 4.43 -1.67
C VAL A 86 -3.04 5.83 -1.20
N THR A 87 -4.04 6.54 -0.70
CA THR A 87 -3.88 7.89 -0.13
C THR A 87 -4.43 7.91 1.28
N TYR A 88 -3.66 8.39 2.25
CA TYR A 88 -4.12 8.66 3.60
C TYR A 88 -4.22 10.17 3.81
N VAL A 89 -5.34 10.61 4.37
CA VAL A 89 -5.59 12.00 4.76
C VAL A 89 -6.09 12.02 6.22
N PRO A 90 -5.45 12.77 7.13
CA PRO A 90 -5.92 12.95 8.51
C PRO A 90 -7.40 13.36 8.57
N GLY A 91 -8.16 12.79 9.50
CA GLY A 91 -9.60 13.04 9.64
C GLY A 91 -10.50 12.37 8.58
N THR A 92 -9.97 11.97 7.42
CA THR A 92 -10.73 11.23 6.39
C THR A 92 -10.44 9.73 6.43
N GLY A 93 -9.16 9.34 6.51
CA GLY A 93 -8.72 7.94 6.46
C GLY A 93 -7.97 7.59 5.18
N THR A 94 -8.03 6.33 4.79
CA THR A 94 -7.29 5.76 3.66
C THR A 94 -8.22 5.46 2.49
N THR A 95 -8.02 6.15 1.37
CA THR A 95 -8.69 5.90 0.10
C THR A 95 -7.82 5.01 -0.79
N VAL A 96 -8.44 3.98 -1.37
CA VAL A 96 -7.84 3.11 -2.38
C VAL A 96 -8.49 3.37 -3.72
N ALA A 97 -7.66 3.65 -4.73
CA ALA A 97 -8.09 3.82 -6.10
C ALA A 97 -7.45 2.76 -7.00
N VAL A 98 -8.26 2.18 -7.89
CA VAL A 98 -7.84 1.17 -8.87
C VAL A 98 -8.22 1.67 -10.25
N ALA A 99 -7.26 1.70 -11.17
CA ALA A 99 -7.43 2.19 -12.53
C ALA A 99 -8.06 3.61 -12.59
N GLY A 100 -7.63 4.49 -11.67
CA GLY A 100 -8.05 5.89 -11.61
C GLY A 100 -9.42 6.15 -10.97
N LYS A 101 -10.06 5.12 -10.39
CA LYS A 101 -11.34 5.25 -9.69
C LYS A 101 -11.19 4.90 -8.22
N ASP A 102 -11.67 5.77 -7.34
CA ASP A 102 -11.77 5.50 -5.91
C ASP A 102 -12.76 4.35 -5.68
N LYS A 103 -12.33 3.33 -4.93
CA LYS A 103 -13.09 2.10 -4.68
C LYS A 103 -13.61 2.02 -3.26
N VAL A 104 -12.81 2.49 -2.31
CA VAL A 104 -13.16 2.49 -0.89
C VAL A 104 -12.38 3.57 -0.16
N THR A 105 -13.00 4.15 0.86
CA THR A 105 -12.32 4.98 1.87
C THR A 105 -12.59 4.36 3.23
N ILE A 106 -11.51 4.01 3.93
CA ILE A 106 -11.57 3.36 5.24
C ILE A 106 -11.05 4.36 6.29
N PRO A 107 -11.88 4.76 7.25
CA PRO A 107 -11.49 5.74 8.25
C PRO A 107 -10.43 5.20 9.22
N GLY A 108 -9.73 6.13 9.88
CA GLY A 108 -8.84 5.82 11.00
C GLY A 108 -7.36 5.69 10.64
N LEU A 109 -6.52 6.29 11.47
CA LEU A 109 -5.06 6.18 11.41
C LEU A 109 -4.55 4.72 11.51
N PRO A 110 -5.09 3.84 12.37
CA PRO A 110 -4.57 2.48 12.51
C PRO A 110 -4.61 1.67 11.20
N PHE A 111 -5.66 1.83 10.40
CA PHE A 111 -5.75 1.20 9.09
C PHE A 111 -4.74 1.79 8.10
N GLY A 112 -4.61 3.12 8.06
CA GLY A 112 -3.56 3.77 7.25
C GLY A 112 -2.15 3.29 7.61
N GLN A 113 -1.85 3.15 8.91
CA GLN A 113 -0.56 2.59 9.36
C GLN A 113 -0.36 1.15 8.87
N LEU A 114 -1.40 0.31 8.98
CA LEU A 114 -1.37 -1.07 8.50
C LEU A 114 -1.12 -1.15 6.99
N VAL A 115 -1.83 -0.35 6.20
CA VAL A 115 -1.72 -0.41 4.74
C VAL A 115 -0.37 0.08 4.27
N PHE A 116 0.13 1.20 4.81
CA PHE A 116 1.45 1.72 4.42
C PHE A 116 2.60 0.82 4.91
N SER A 117 2.43 0.05 5.99
CA SER A 117 3.43 -0.92 6.44
C SER A 117 3.64 -2.07 5.44
N MET A 118 2.70 -2.31 4.51
CA MET A 118 2.88 -3.31 3.45
C MET A 118 4.06 -3.00 2.53
N TRP A 119 4.40 -1.72 2.32
CA TRP A 119 5.56 -1.29 1.52
C TRP A 119 6.75 -0.83 2.36
N LEU A 120 6.48 -0.25 3.54
CA LEU A 120 7.50 0.40 4.36
C LEU A 120 7.86 -0.40 5.63
N GLY A 121 7.15 -1.49 5.90
CA GLY A 121 7.38 -2.38 7.04
C GLY A 121 8.65 -3.22 6.91
N PRO A 122 8.84 -4.18 7.84
CA PRO A 122 10.02 -5.05 7.86
C PRO A 122 10.07 -6.03 6.69
N LYS A 123 8.92 -6.42 6.12
CA LYS A 123 8.82 -7.38 5.02
C LYS A 123 8.14 -6.75 3.79
N PRO A 124 8.81 -5.79 3.11
CA PRO A 124 8.27 -5.19 1.90
C PRO A 124 8.30 -6.19 0.73
N PRO A 125 7.59 -5.93 -0.38
CA PRO A 125 7.62 -6.78 -1.58
C PRO A 125 9.03 -7.06 -2.09
N ASN A 126 9.91 -6.05 -2.04
CA ASN A 126 11.36 -6.21 -2.13
C ASN A 126 12.07 -5.00 -1.47
N GLY A 127 13.35 -5.19 -1.11
CA GLY A 127 14.13 -4.17 -0.42
C GLY A 127 14.44 -2.93 -1.27
N ASP A 128 14.68 -3.10 -2.57
CA ASP A 128 15.03 -1.99 -3.47
C ASP A 128 13.85 -1.04 -3.69
N LEU A 129 12.62 -1.58 -3.76
CA LEU A 129 11.39 -0.80 -3.79
C LEU A 129 11.29 0.08 -2.54
N LYS A 130 11.47 -0.49 -1.35
CA LYS A 130 11.41 0.28 -0.10
C LYS A 130 12.46 1.40 -0.07
N LYS A 131 13.70 1.11 -0.48
CA LYS A 131 14.77 2.12 -0.57
C LYS A 131 14.42 3.24 -1.57
N GLY A 132 13.91 2.88 -2.75
CA GLY A 132 13.48 3.84 -3.77
C GLY A 132 12.32 4.72 -3.31
N LEU A 133 11.31 4.15 -2.66
CA LEU A 133 10.19 4.91 -2.07
C LEU A 133 10.67 5.92 -1.02
N LEU A 134 11.70 5.58 -0.25
CA LEU A 134 12.26 6.45 0.79
C LEU A 134 13.37 7.39 0.29
N GLY A 135 13.68 7.37 -1.02
CA GLY A 135 14.74 8.18 -1.61
C GLY A 135 16.13 7.87 -1.06
N GLN A 136 16.40 6.61 -0.75
CA GLN A 136 17.69 6.11 -0.25
C GLN A 136 18.61 5.56 -1.37
N SER A 137 18.27 5.84 -2.62
CA SER A 137 18.95 5.37 -3.83
C SER A 137 19.62 6.53 -4.57
#